data_AF-A0A2G5DES7-F1
#
_entry.id   AF-A0A2G5DES7-F1
#
_cell.length_a   1.000
_cell.length_b   1.000
_cell.length_c   1.000
_cell.angle_alpha   90.00
_cell.angle_beta   90.00
_cell.angle_gamma   90.00
#
_symmetry.space_group_name_H-M   'P 1'
#
loop_
_entity.id
_entity.type
_entity.pdbx_description
1 polymer ?
#
loop_
_entity_poly.entity_id
_entity_poly.type
_entity_poly.pdbx_seq_one_letter_code
_entity_poly.pdbx_strand_id
1 'polypeptide(L)'
;MSYIFLSMLLLLHNHLLWCYRCNKAVEDPILRLSIHFEIEDPTGTKEITAFEEQAEFLLDLKFDALLTSSLQENGEILLKEELEKIVGEKQKFEIRTTEYNLMRPDSPFTAGKIFAADHKEHKKSKHT
;
A
#
# COMPACT_ATOMS: atom_id res chain seq x y z
N MET A 1 -14.17 7.54 -8.65
CA MET A 1 -13.81 6.14 -8.93
C MET A 1 -12.33 6.03 -8.65
N SER A 2 -11.97 5.45 -7.51
CA SER A 2 -10.57 5.31 -7.12
C SER A 2 -10.00 4.08 -7.83
N TYR A 3 -8.90 4.27 -8.56
CA TYR A 3 -8.21 3.19 -9.27
C TYR A 3 -6.98 2.80 -8.43
N ILE A 4 -6.91 1.55 -8.00
CA ILE A 4 -5.66 0.99 -7.46
C ILE A 4 -4.83 0.56 -8.66
N PHE A 5 -3.72 1.25 -8.90
CA PHE A 5 -2.76 0.83 -9.92
C PHE A 5 -1.88 -0.27 -9.34
N LEU A 6 -2.20 -1.53 -9.66
CA LEU A 6 -1.39 -2.67 -9.28
C LEU A 6 -0.14 -2.71 -10.20
N SER A 7 1.03 -2.37 -9.67
CA SER A 7 2.29 -2.81 -10.28
C SER A 7 2.94 -3.86 -9.38
N MET A 8 2.44 -5.09 -9.43
CA MET A 8 3.11 -6.22 -8.81
C MET A 8 4.12 -6.77 -9.81
N LEU A 9 5.36 -6.26 -9.77
CA LEU A 9 6.43 -6.72 -10.66
C LEU A 9 7.04 -8.02 -10.12
N LEU A 10 6.33 -9.14 -10.27
CA LEU A 10 6.90 -10.48 -10.04
C LEU A 10 7.73 -10.90 -11.25
N LEU A 11 8.97 -10.42 -11.33
CA LEU A 11 9.96 -10.96 -12.27
C LEU A 11 10.61 -12.20 -11.65
N LEU A 12 9.92 -13.34 -11.72
CA LEU A 12 10.50 -14.64 -11.41
C LEU A 12 10.68 -15.44 -12.70
N HIS A 13 11.76 -15.16 -13.43
CA HIS A 13 12.36 -16.07 -14.41
C HIS A 13 13.88 -15.81 -14.48
N ASN A 14 14.68 -16.75 -13.95
CA ASN A 14 16.07 -17.10 -14.29
C ASN A 14 17.07 -16.00 -14.74
N HIS A 15 16.98 -14.79 -14.19
CA HIS A 15 17.91 -13.71 -14.42
C HIS A 15 18.47 -13.21 -13.09
N LEU A 16 19.79 -13.30 -12.93
CA LEU A 16 20.51 -12.65 -11.83
C LEU A 16 20.06 -11.18 -11.76
N LEU A 17 19.50 -10.76 -10.62
CA LEU A 17 19.08 -9.37 -10.44
C LEU A 17 20.30 -8.53 -10.04
N TRP A 18 20.51 -7.40 -10.73
CA TRP A 18 21.63 -6.51 -10.43
C TRP A 18 21.24 -5.47 -9.39
N CYS A 19 21.98 -5.42 -8.28
CA CYS A 19 21.83 -4.34 -7.29
C CYS A 19 22.78 -3.19 -7.62
N TYR A 20 22.27 -2.10 -8.18
CA TYR A 20 23.08 -0.92 -8.53
C TYR A 20 23.77 -0.27 -7.34
N ARG A 21 23.11 -0.26 -6.17
CA ARG A 21 23.69 0.31 -4.94
C ARG A 21 24.89 -0.49 -4.44
N CYS A 22 24.81 -1.82 -4.51
CA CYS A 22 25.86 -2.73 -4.06
C CYS A 22 26.87 -3.07 -5.17
N ASN A 23 26.56 -2.69 -6.42
CA ASN A 23 27.32 -2.99 -7.62
C ASN A 23 27.66 -4.48 -7.78
N LYS A 24 26.66 -5.36 -7.56
CA LYS A 24 26.82 -6.81 -7.66
C LYS A 24 25.55 -7.51 -8.14
N ALA A 25 25.73 -8.69 -8.72
CA ALA A 25 24.65 -9.63 -9.01
C ALA A 25 24.10 -10.23 -7.71
N VAL A 26 22.79 -10.47 -7.69
CA VAL A 26 22.06 -11.05 -6.58
C VAL A 26 21.36 -12.31 -7.09
N GLU A 27 21.76 -13.45 -6.52
CA GLU A 27 21.17 -14.76 -6.80
C GLU A 27 19.82 -14.90 -6.09
N ASP A 28 19.77 -14.50 -4.82
CA ASP A 28 18.57 -14.56 -3.98
C ASP A 28 18.09 -13.15 -3.62
N PRO A 29 17.22 -12.55 -4.44
CA PRO A 29 16.69 -11.23 -4.14
C PRO A 29 15.73 -11.27 -2.95
N ILE A 30 15.84 -10.27 -2.08
CA ILE A 30 14.88 -10.08 -1.00
C ILE A 30 13.65 -9.39 -1.58
N LEU A 31 12.53 -10.09 -1.60
CA LEU A 31 11.25 -9.54 -2.01
C LEU A 31 10.75 -8.52 -0.97
N ARG A 32 10.07 -7.48 -1.43
CA ARG A 32 9.53 -6.39 -0.62
C ARG A 32 8.14 -6.04 -1.10
N LEU A 33 7.24 -5.73 -0.17
CA LEU A 33 5.89 -5.28 -0.47
C LEU A 33 5.80 -3.76 -0.49
N SER A 34 5.13 -3.25 -1.51
CA SER A 34 4.59 -1.89 -1.53
C SER A 34 3.22 -1.89 -2.17
N ILE A 35 2.28 -1.17 -1.57
CA ILE A 35 0.96 -0.91 -2.15
C ILE A 35 0.83 0.58 -2.48
N HIS A 36 0.23 0.86 -3.63
CA HIS A 36 -0.02 2.21 -4.13
C HIS A 36 -1.53 2.43 -4.20
N PHE A 37 -2.02 3.46 -3.53
CA PHE A 37 -3.45 3.75 -3.47
C PHE A 37 -3.70 5.26 -3.39
N GLU A 38 -4.92 5.64 -3.76
CA GLU A 38 -5.41 7.01 -3.63
C GLU A 38 -6.14 7.17 -2.30
N ILE A 39 -5.86 8.25 -1.58
CA ILE A 39 -6.69 8.72 -0.48
C ILE A 39 -7.50 9.93 -0.90
N GLU A 40 -8.69 10.08 -0.32
CA GLU A 40 -9.55 11.25 -0.51
C GLU A 40 -9.84 11.90 0.86
N ASP A 41 -9.68 13.21 0.92
CA ASP A 41 -10.12 14.04 2.04
C ASP A 41 -10.92 15.25 1.52
N PRO A 42 -11.49 16.12 2.38
CA PRO A 42 -12.28 17.27 1.94
C PRO A 42 -11.52 18.28 1.05
N THR A 43 -10.19 18.19 0.98
CA THR A 43 -9.33 19.09 0.19
C THR A 43 -8.98 18.51 -1.18
N GLY A 44 -9.09 17.20 -1.36
CA GLY A 44 -8.88 16.54 -2.65
C GLY A 44 -8.40 15.11 -2.52
N THR A 45 -7.84 14.59 -3.61
CA THR A 45 -7.25 13.25 -3.66
C THR A 45 -5.73 13.30 -3.74
N LYS A 46 -5.08 12.25 -3.22
CA LYS A 46 -3.63 12.12 -3.28
C LYS A 46 -3.18 10.67 -3.31
N GLU A 47 -2.17 10.40 -4.14
CA GLU A 47 -1.51 9.10 -4.18
C GLU A 47 -0.58 8.91 -2.97
N ILE A 48 -0.68 7.74 -2.36
CA ILE A 48 0.16 7.29 -1.25
C ILE A 48 0.76 5.92 -1.57
N THR A 49 2.02 5.76 -1.18
CA THR A 49 2.73 4.49 -1.14
C THR A 49 2.87 4.02 0.30
N ALA A 50 2.37 2.83 0.61
CA ALA A 50 2.63 2.14 1.87
C ALA A 50 3.60 0.98 1.64
N PHE A 51 4.66 0.92 2.45
CA PHE A 51 5.62 -0.17 2.43
C PHE A 51 5.18 -1.28 3.38
N GLU A 52 5.90 -2.41 3.35
CA GLU A 52 5.62 -3.66 4.07
C GLU A 52 4.88 -3.50 5.42
N GLU A 53 5.46 -2.85 6.42
CA GLU A 53 4.83 -2.67 7.75
C GLU A 53 3.45 -2.00 7.68
N GLN A 54 3.32 -0.95 6.85
CA GLN A 54 2.07 -0.22 6.68
C GLN A 54 1.05 -1.02 5.87
N ALA A 55 1.51 -1.74 4.84
CA ALA A 55 0.67 -2.59 4.01
C ALA A 55 0.12 -3.78 4.82
N GLU A 56 0.95 -4.40 5.66
CA GLU A 56 0.53 -5.47 6.58
C GLU A 56 -0.52 -4.96 7.57
N PHE A 57 -0.35 -3.74 8.09
CA PHE A 57 -1.34 -3.12 8.98
C PHE A 57 -2.67 -2.86 8.28
N LEU A 58 -2.64 -2.36 7.04
CA LEU A 58 -3.86 -2.06 6.28
C LEU A 58 -4.65 -3.32 5.93
N LEU A 59 -3.95 -4.38 5.51
CA LEU A 59 -4.57 -5.61 5.03
C LEU A 59 -4.83 -6.64 6.14
N ASP A 60 -4.32 -6.40 7.35
CA ASP A 60 -4.29 -7.38 8.45
C ASP A 60 -3.72 -8.74 8.02
N LEU A 61 -2.71 -8.69 7.12
CA LEU A 61 -2.06 -9.85 6.52
C LEU A 61 -0.56 -9.66 6.49
N LYS A 62 0.18 -10.72 6.81
CA LYS A 62 1.65 -10.73 6.71
C LYS A 62 2.11 -10.81 5.26
N PHE A 63 3.28 -10.24 4.99
CA PHE A 63 3.90 -10.27 3.67
C PHE A 63 4.00 -11.69 3.09
N ASP A 64 4.44 -12.66 3.90
CA ASP A 64 4.57 -14.06 3.48
C ASP A 64 3.24 -14.68 3.06
N ALA A 65 2.14 -14.29 3.72
CA ALA A 65 0.80 -14.74 3.37
C ALA A 65 0.36 -14.12 2.03
N LEU A 66 0.57 -12.82 1.84
CA LEU A 66 0.27 -12.14 0.58
C LEU A 66 1.10 -12.69 -0.58
N LEU A 67 2.39 -12.96 -0.36
CA LEU A 67 3.28 -13.57 -1.34
C LEU A 67 2.79 -14.97 -1.70
N THR A 68 2.44 -15.79 -0.70
CA THR A 68 1.92 -17.14 -0.93
C THR A 68 0.64 -17.09 -1.76
N SER A 69 -0.30 -16.20 -1.43
CA SER A 69 -1.52 -16.00 -2.22
C SER A 69 -1.22 -15.56 -3.65
N SER A 70 -0.25 -14.65 -3.83
CA SER A 70 0.15 -14.14 -5.16
C SER A 70 0.69 -15.22 -6.11
N LEU A 71 1.28 -16.29 -5.55
CA LEU A 71 1.88 -17.38 -6.31
C LEU A 71 0.86 -18.47 -6.69
N GLN A 72 -0.39 -18.37 -6.22
CA GLN A 72 -1.45 -19.30 -6.60
C GLN A 72 -1.96 -19.01 -8.02
N GLU A 73 -2.60 -19.99 -8.65
CA GLU A 73 -3.15 -19.87 -10.01
C GLU A 73 -4.18 -18.73 -10.13
N ASN A 74 -4.92 -18.46 -9.06
CA ASN A 74 -5.86 -17.35 -8.92
C ASN A 74 -5.31 -16.20 -8.06
N GLY A 75 -3.99 -16.09 -7.88
CA GLY A 75 -3.38 -15.16 -6.94
C GLY A 75 -3.70 -13.70 -7.19
N GLU A 76 -3.87 -13.29 -8.46
CA GLU A 76 -4.31 -11.94 -8.81
C GLU A 76 -5.72 -11.63 -8.27
N ILE A 77 -6.65 -12.59 -8.37
CA ILE A 77 -8.02 -12.44 -7.88
C ILE A 77 -8.02 -12.33 -6.35
N LEU A 78 -7.26 -13.20 -5.67
CA LEU A 78 -7.15 -13.20 -4.21
C LEU A 78 -6.56 -11.88 -3.69
N LEU A 79 -5.48 -11.38 -4.32
CA LEU A 79 -4.90 -10.09 -3.93
C LEU A 79 -5.86 -8.94 -4.16
N LYS A 80 -6.61 -8.97 -5.27
CA LYS A 80 -7.63 -7.96 -5.54
C LYS A 80 -8.72 -7.97 -4.47
N GLU A 81 -9.22 -9.14 -4.09
CA GLU A 81 -10.23 -9.28 -3.04
C GLU A 81 -9.73 -8.74 -1.69
N GLU A 82 -8.46 -8.97 -1.33
CA GLU A 82 -7.87 -8.40 -0.11
C GLU A 82 -7.76 -6.87 -0.17
N LEU A 83 -7.37 -6.31 -1.32
CA LEU A 83 -7.26 -4.86 -1.50
C LEU A 83 -8.62 -4.16 -1.55
N GLU A 84 -9.66 -4.83 -2.08
CA GLU A 84 -11.00 -4.26 -2.11
C GLU A 84 -11.60 -4.09 -0.71
N LYS A 85 -11.18 -4.91 0.27
CA LYS A 85 -11.64 -4.79 1.67
C LYS A 85 -11.27 -3.47 2.33
N ILE A 86 -10.18 -2.84 1.91
CA ILE A 86 -9.69 -1.58 2.49
C ILE A 86 -10.25 -0.35 1.77
N VAL A 87 -10.95 -0.52 0.64
CA VAL A 87 -11.53 0.60 -0.13
C VAL A 87 -12.71 1.19 0.62
N GLY A 88 -12.68 2.50 0.85
CA GLY A 88 -13.73 3.23 1.57
C GLY A 88 -13.57 3.25 3.09
N GLU A 89 -12.58 2.53 3.63
CA GLU A 89 -12.24 2.58 5.04
C GLU A 89 -11.60 3.92 5.41
N LYS A 90 -11.99 4.45 6.59
CA LYS A 90 -11.41 5.69 7.11
C LYS A 90 -10.23 5.36 8.01
N GLN A 91 -9.08 5.93 7.68
CA GLN A 91 -7.84 5.75 8.42
C GLN A 91 -7.15 7.09 8.65
N LYS A 92 -6.29 7.16 9.67
CA LYS A 92 -5.39 8.30 9.87
C LYS A 92 -3.98 7.89 9.47
N PHE A 93 -3.35 8.70 8.65
CA PHE A 93 -1.98 8.46 8.16
C PHE A 93 -1.04 9.55 8.67
N GLU A 94 0.11 9.16 9.20
CA GLU A 94 1.27 10.03 9.26
C GLU A 94 1.87 10.09 7.85
N ILE A 95 1.98 11.28 7.26
CA ILE A 95 2.55 11.45 5.92
C ILE A 95 4.02 11.79 6.06
N ARG A 96 4.89 10.98 5.42
CA ARG A 96 6.32 11.27 5.29
C ARG A 96 6.55 12.02 3.98
N THR A 97 7.12 13.22 4.11
CA THR A 97 7.54 14.04 2.97
C THR A 97 9.05 14.20 2.95
N THR A 98 9.61 14.37 1.75
CA THR A 98 11.02 14.63 1.50
C THR A 98 11.17 15.90 0.66
N GLU A 99 12.39 16.42 0.52
CA GLU A 99 12.67 17.55 -0.40
C GLU A 99 12.20 17.27 -1.83
N TYR A 100 12.21 16.00 -2.26
CA TYR A 100 11.68 15.59 -3.55
C TYR A 100 10.18 15.91 -3.67
N ASN A 101 9.40 15.66 -2.62
CA ASN A 101 7.96 15.96 -2.61
C ASN A 101 7.70 17.47 -2.62
N LEU A 102 8.60 18.28 -2.04
CA LEU A 102 8.50 19.74 -2.09
C LEU A 102 8.78 20.28 -3.49
N MET A 103 9.77 19.71 -4.19
CA MET A 103 10.10 20.10 -5.57
C MET A 103 9.10 19.56 -6.60
N ARG A 104 8.38 18.49 -6.27
CA ARG A 104 7.39 17.84 -7.15
C ARG A 104 6.09 17.60 -6.37
N PRO A 105 5.23 18.62 -6.23
CA PRO A 105 4.01 18.54 -5.43
C PRO A 105 3.08 17.41 -5.83
N ASP A 106 3.09 17.01 -7.11
CA ASP A 106 2.24 15.94 -7.64
C ASP A 106 2.75 14.53 -7.30
N SER A 107 4.00 14.40 -6.83
CA SER A 107 4.55 13.09 -6.48
C SER A 107 3.76 12.37 -5.37
N PRO A 108 3.75 11.02 -5.37
CA PRO A 108 3.12 10.26 -4.30
C PRO A 108 3.79 10.52 -2.95
N PHE A 109 2.98 10.55 -1.90
CA PHE A 109 3.50 10.57 -0.54
C PHE A 109 3.83 9.17 -0.03
N THR A 110 4.67 9.07 0.99
CA THR A 110 4.92 7.81 1.69
C THR A 110 4.13 7.77 2.99
N ALA A 111 3.43 6.67 3.23
CA ALA A 111 2.80 6.41 4.52
C ALA A 111 3.87 6.16 5.60
N GLY A 112 3.77 6.91 6.69
CA GLY A 112 4.45 6.65 7.95
C GLY A 112 3.62 5.71 8.81
N LYS A 113 3.34 6.07 10.06
CA LYS A 113 2.42 5.30 10.91
C LYS A 113 0.98 5.41 10.42
N ILE A 114 0.23 4.31 10.55
CA ILE A 114 -1.21 4.26 10.27
C ILE A 114 -1.93 4.02 11.58
N PHE A 115 -3.02 4.73 11.79
CA PHE A 115 -3.85 4.61 12.98
C PHE A 115 -5.29 4.39 12.56
N ALA A 116 -5.98 3.51 13.30
CA ALA A 116 -7.42 3.38 13.20
C ALA A 116 -8.08 4.76 13.38
N ALA A 117 -9.07 5.08 12.54
CA ALA A 117 -9.88 6.26 12.79
C ALA A 117 -10.61 6.10 14.14
N ASP A 118 -10.61 7.16 14.96
CA ASP A 118 -11.38 7.13 16.20
C ASP A 118 -12.86 6.90 15.83
N HIS A 119 -13.46 5.83 16.36
CA HIS A 119 -14.90 5.65 16.29
C HIS A 119 -15.56 6.79 17.08
N LYS A 120 -15.87 7.91 16.42
CA LYS A 120 -16.85 8.85 16.96
C LYS A 120 -18.20 8.19 16.80
N GLU A 121 -18.70 7.64 17.91
CA GLU A 121 -20.09 7.21 18.07
C GLU A 121 -21.02 8.25 17.44
N HIS A 122 -21.82 7.82 16.47
CA HIS A 122 -23.01 8.58 16.12
C HIS A 122 -23.95 8.52 17.33
N LYS A 123 -23.94 9.59 18.14
CA LYS A 123 -25.05 9.92 19.02
C LYS A 123 -26.32 9.86 18.16
N LYS A 124 -27.15 8.83 18.38
CA LYS A 124 -28.54 8.84 17.93
C LYS A 124 -29.21 10.02 18.63
N SER A 125 -29.30 11.15 17.94
CA SER A 125 -30.21 12.22 18.30
C SER A 125 -31.61 11.63 18.24
N LYS A 126 -32.24 11.50 19.41
CA LYS A 126 -33.70 11.34 19.51
C LYS A 126 -34.34 12.49 18.73
N HIS A 127 -35.21 12.19 17.78
CA HIS A 127 -36.33 13.08 17.53
C HIS A 127 -37.61 12.33 17.86
N THR A 128 -38.28 12.93 18.84
CA THR A 128 -39.62 12.70 19.36
C THR A 128 -40.67 12.85 18.26
#